data_AF-A0A9D3XXD4-F1
#
_entry.id   AF-A0A9D3XXD4-F1
#
_cell.length_a   1.000
_cell.length_b   1.000
_cell.length_c   1.000
_cell.angle_alpha   90.00
_cell.angle_beta   90.00
_cell.angle_gamma   90.00
#
_symmetry.space_group_name_H-M   'P 1'
#
loop_
_entity.id
_entity.type
_entity.pdbx_description
1 polymer ?
#
loop_
_entity_poly.entity_id
_entity_poly.type
_entity_poly.pdbx_seq_one_letter_code
_entity_poly.pdbx_strand_id
1 'polypeptide(L)'
;MPRIQSFPQWKVKNASQNYEGTVGLFTYPVLQAADILLYKSTHVPVGEDQVLHLELARDIAQHFNKKYGNFFPVPKAILSTTKKVKSLRDPTAKMSKSDPQKLGTLNITDSPEEIVLKFRKAVTDFTSETNKKLMNLFTGWSEVLSLH
;
A
#
# COMPACT_ATOMS: atom_id res chain seq x y z
N MET A 1 4.12 -15.45 18.61
CA MET A 1 3.15 -15.36 17.49
C MET A 1 3.88 -15.51 16.15
N PRO A 2 3.99 -16.73 15.60
CA PRO A 2 4.79 -17.01 14.39
C PRO A 2 4.27 -16.32 13.10
N ARG A 3 2.96 -16.04 13.05
CA ARG A 3 2.31 -15.51 11.84
C ARG A 3 2.71 -14.07 11.49
N ILE A 4 2.96 -13.23 12.48
CA ILE A 4 3.38 -11.84 12.23
C ILE A 4 4.83 -11.81 11.71
N GLN A 5 5.68 -12.74 12.17
CA GLN A 5 7.07 -12.86 11.71
C GLN A 5 7.18 -13.26 10.23
N SER A 6 6.15 -13.91 9.66
CA SER A 6 6.15 -14.30 8.25
C SER A 6 5.73 -13.17 7.29
N PHE A 7 5.23 -12.03 7.80
CA PHE A 7 4.72 -10.95 6.95
C PHE A 7 5.85 -10.33 6.09
N PRO A 8 5.67 -10.22 4.76
CA PRO A 8 6.68 -9.63 3.88
C PRO A 8 7.04 -8.19 4.30
N GLN A 9 6.08 -7.40 4.75
CA GLN A 9 6.29 -6.02 5.19
C GLN A 9 7.21 -5.97 6.41
N TRP A 10 7.04 -6.88 7.37
CA TRP A 10 7.91 -7.00 8.54
C TRP A 10 9.33 -7.35 8.11
N LYS A 11 9.52 -8.36 7.27
CA LYS A 11 10.85 -8.80 6.80
C LYS A 11 11.61 -7.67 6.10
N VAL A 12 10.94 -6.96 5.18
CA VAL A 12 11.56 -5.85 4.42
C VAL A 12 11.91 -4.69 5.35
N LYS A 13 10.99 -4.26 6.22
CA LYS A 13 11.25 -3.11 7.11
C LYS A 13 12.27 -3.42 8.19
N ASN A 14 12.23 -4.62 8.78
CA ASN A 14 13.20 -5.03 9.78
C ASN A 14 14.62 -5.14 9.17
N ALA A 15 14.74 -5.67 7.95
CA ALA A 15 16.00 -5.69 7.23
C ALA A 15 16.51 -4.27 6.91
N SER A 16 15.62 -3.35 6.53
CA SER A 16 15.99 -1.95 6.29
C SER A 16 16.40 -1.18 7.55
N GLN A 17 16.09 -1.71 8.73
CA GLN A 17 16.42 -1.13 10.04
C GLN A 17 17.50 -1.94 10.77
N ASN A 18 18.37 -2.66 10.05
CA ASN A 18 19.46 -3.46 10.64
C ASN A 18 19.00 -4.45 11.73
N TYR A 19 17.79 -5.00 11.60
CA TYR A 19 17.17 -5.90 12.57
C TYR A 19 16.81 -5.26 13.93
N GLU A 20 16.82 -3.93 14.03
CA GLU A 20 16.38 -3.15 15.18
C GLU A 20 14.90 -2.69 15.06
N GLY A 21 14.08 -3.48 14.36
CA GLY A 21 12.66 -3.18 14.18
C GLY A 21 11.95 -3.04 15.53
N THR A 22 11.26 -1.91 15.73
CA THR A 22 10.54 -1.64 16.98
C THR A 22 9.38 -2.63 17.22
N VAL A 23 9.02 -2.84 18.49
CA VAL A 23 7.86 -3.66 18.86
C VAL A 23 6.57 -3.09 18.25
N GLY A 24 6.47 -1.78 18.09
CA GLY A 24 5.34 -1.13 17.41
C GLY A 24 5.23 -1.56 15.94
N LEU A 25 6.35 -1.62 15.22
CA LEU A 25 6.39 -2.11 13.85
C LEU A 25 6.05 -3.60 13.73
N PHE A 26 6.34 -4.39 14.76
CA PHE A 26 5.93 -5.79 14.79
C PHE A 26 4.43 -5.93 15.06
N THR A 27 3.88 -5.14 15.98
CA THR A 27 2.53 -5.33 16.50
C THR A 27 1.45 -4.54 15.76
N TYR A 28 1.79 -3.57 14.91
CA TYR A 28 0.78 -2.76 14.21
C TYR A 28 -0.27 -3.56 13.42
N PRO A 29 -0.01 -4.75 12.82
CA PRO A 29 -1.07 -5.48 12.12
C PRO A 29 -2.17 -5.96 13.08
N VAL A 30 -1.83 -6.18 14.35
CA VAL A 30 -2.80 -6.50 15.41
C VAL A 30 -3.62 -5.27 15.77
N LEU A 31 -2.98 -4.10 15.88
CA LEU A 31 -3.68 -2.84 16.11
C LEU A 31 -4.63 -2.51 14.94
N GLN A 32 -4.17 -2.67 13.71
CA GLN A 32 -4.99 -2.49 12.51
C GLN A 32 -6.20 -3.45 12.49
N ALA A 33 -6.03 -4.69 12.92
CA ALA A 33 -7.15 -5.62 13.09
C ALA A 33 -8.13 -5.13 14.17
N ALA A 34 -7.63 -4.63 15.30
CA ALA A 34 -8.47 -4.05 16.35
C ALA A 34 -9.28 -2.86 15.83
N ASP A 35 -8.68 -1.95 15.08
CA ASP A 35 -9.36 -0.79 14.49
C ASP A 35 -10.51 -1.22 13.56
N ILE A 36 -10.29 -2.23 12.72
CA ILE A 36 -11.32 -2.75 11.80
C ILE A 36 -12.49 -3.38 12.58
N LEU A 37 -12.18 -4.22 13.57
CA LEU A 37 -13.16 -5.00 14.32
C LEU A 37 -13.94 -4.16 15.33
N LEU A 38 -13.32 -3.13 15.90
CA LEU A 38 -13.94 -2.21 16.85
C LEU A 38 -15.21 -1.58 16.28
N TYR A 39 -15.15 -1.15 15.01
CA TYR A 39 -16.28 -0.56 14.30
C TYR A 39 -17.19 -1.58 13.60
N LYS A 40 -16.98 -2.89 13.83
CA LYS A 40 -17.72 -3.97 13.18
C LYS A 40 -17.78 -3.79 11.66
N SER A 41 -16.65 -3.40 11.07
CA SER A 41 -16.56 -3.09 9.65
C SER A 41 -16.83 -4.33 8.80
N THR A 42 -17.73 -4.22 7.84
CA THR A 42 -18.06 -5.33 6.91
C THR A 42 -17.20 -5.30 5.66
N HIS A 43 -16.80 -4.10 5.21
CA HIS A 43 -16.00 -3.89 4.00
C HIS A 43 -14.89 -2.89 4.30
N VAL A 44 -13.67 -3.20 3.86
CA VAL A 44 -12.50 -2.37 4.08
C VAL A 44 -11.79 -2.14 2.75
N PRO A 45 -11.71 -0.89 2.26
CA PRO A 45 -10.93 -0.57 1.07
C PRO A 45 -9.44 -0.71 1.40
N VAL A 46 -8.76 -1.61 0.70
CA VAL A 46 -7.34 -1.91 0.92
C VAL A 46 -6.60 -2.03 -0.41
N GLY A 47 -5.34 -1.59 -0.41
CA GLY A 47 -4.41 -1.91 -1.49
C GLY A 47 -3.96 -3.37 -1.43
N GLU A 48 -3.42 -3.88 -2.54
CA GLU A 48 -2.87 -5.25 -2.61
C GLU A 48 -1.82 -5.52 -1.52
N ASP A 49 -1.02 -4.52 -1.16
CA ASP A 49 0.03 -4.61 -0.14
C ASP A 49 -0.52 -4.75 1.29
N GLN A 50 -1.82 -4.57 1.49
CA GLN A 50 -2.49 -4.63 2.80
C GLN A 50 -3.42 -5.85 2.94
N VAL A 51 -3.56 -6.67 1.90
CA VAL A 51 -4.45 -7.85 1.90
C VAL A 51 -4.10 -8.81 3.03
N LEU A 52 -2.81 -9.06 3.26
CA LEU A 52 -2.34 -9.95 4.32
C LEU A 52 -2.73 -9.46 5.74
N HIS A 53 -2.79 -8.14 5.96
CA HIS A 53 -3.23 -7.60 7.25
C HIS A 53 -4.74 -7.77 7.43
N LEU A 54 -5.50 -7.63 6.34
CA LEU A 54 -6.94 -7.89 6.37
C LEU A 54 -7.24 -9.37 6.63
N GLU A 55 -6.44 -10.29 6.08
CA GLU A 55 -6.54 -11.71 6.41
C GLU A 55 -6.31 -11.98 7.91
N LEU A 56 -5.35 -11.29 8.53
CA LEU A 56 -5.16 -11.37 9.98
C LEU A 56 -6.40 -10.90 10.74
N ALA A 57 -7.01 -9.78 10.33
CA ALA A 57 -8.24 -9.28 10.95
C ALA A 57 -9.41 -10.27 10.81
N ARG A 58 -9.54 -10.91 9.64
CA ARG A 58 -10.56 -11.95 9.39
C ARG A 58 -10.37 -13.15 10.30
N ASP A 59 -9.14 -13.62 10.45
CA ASP A 59 -8.84 -14.81 11.25
C ASP A 59 -9.02 -14.54 12.73
N ILE A 60 -8.67 -13.34 13.21
CA ILE A 60 -8.97 -12.89 14.58
C ILE A 60 -10.48 -12.87 14.81
N ALA A 61 -11.26 -12.29 13.88
CA ALA A 61 -12.72 -12.24 13.99
C ALA A 61 -13.34 -13.65 14.05
N GLN A 62 -12.92 -14.54 13.15
CA GLN A 62 -13.39 -15.93 13.12
C GLN A 62 -13.02 -16.69 14.39
N HIS A 63 -11.79 -16.54 14.86
CA HIS A 63 -11.33 -17.20 16.08
C HIS A 63 -12.10 -16.71 17.32
N PHE A 64 -12.31 -15.40 17.42
CA PHE A 64 -13.12 -14.82 18.48
C PHE A 64 -14.56 -15.34 18.43
N ASN A 65 -15.18 -15.32 17.25
CA ASN A 65 -16.56 -15.78 17.08
C ASN A 65 -16.74 -17.26 17.41
N LYS A 66 -15.75 -18.09 17.05
CA LYS A 66 -15.74 -19.52 17.38
C LYS A 66 -15.68 -19.76 18.90
N LYS A 67 -14.93 -18.93 19.62
CA LYS A 67 -14.69 -19.10 21.06
C LYS A 67 -15.79 -18.49 21.93
N TYR A 68 -16.32 -17.33 21.55
CA TYR A 68 -17.21 -16.52 22.39
C TYR A 68 -18.60 -16.31 21.79
N GLY A 69 -18.89 -16.90 20.62
CA GLY A 69 -20.14 -16.71 19.90
C GLY A 69 -20.04 -15.57 18.87
N ASN A 70 -21.01 -15.54 17.94
CA ASN A 70 -20.93 -14.69 16.75
C ASN A 70 -21.09 -13.21 17.11
N PHE A 71 -19.99 -12.47 17.20
CA PHE A 71 -19.98 -11.07 17.64
C PHE A 71 -19.39 -10.11 16.59
N PHE A 72 -18.24 -10.46 16.00
CA PHE A 72 -17.57 -9.64 14.99
C PHE A 72 -17.97 -10.05 13.58
N PRO A 73 -18.43 -9.14 12.72
CA PRO A 73 -18.56 -9.45 11.30
C PRO A 73 -17.18 -9.71 10.69
N VAL A 74 -17.09 -10.66 9.75
CA VAL A 74 -15.84 -10.99 9.06
C VAL A 74 -15.63 -9.96 7.93
N PRO A 75 -14.61 -9.07 8.02
CA PRO A 75 -14.43 -7.99 7.05
C PRO A 75 -14.03 -8.52 5.67
N LYS A 76 -14.53 -7.87 4.61
CA LYS A 76 -14.20 -8.18 3.20
C LYS A 76 -13.33 -7.08 2.60
N ALA A 77 -12.38 -7.48 1.74
CA ALA A 77 -11.54 -6.55 1.01
C ALA A 77 -12.35 -5.86 -0.10
N ILE A 78 -12.23 -4.55 -0.19
CA ILE A 78 -12.53 -3.83 -1.44
C ILE A 78 -11.17 -3.45 -2.03
N LEU A 79 -10.80 -4.11 -3.13
CA LEU A 79 -9.57 -3.78 -3.85
C LEU A 79 -9.85 -2.60 -4.77
N SER A 80 -9.08 -1.52 -4.64
CA SER A 80 -9.14 -0.44 -5.62
C SER A 80 -8.63 -0.94 -6.97
N THR A 81 -9.32 -0.58 -8.05
CA THR A 81 -8.89 -0.86 -9.44
C THR A 81 -7.69 -0.02 -9.86
N THR A 82 -7.29 0.98 -9.05
CA THR A 82 -6.15 1.84 -9.33
C THR A 82 -4.88 1.00 -9.47
N LYS A 83 -4.37 0.92 -10.70
CA LYS A 83 -3.12 0.20 -11.00
C LYS A 83 -1.98 0.73 -10.13
N LYS A 84 -1.11 -0.17 -9.65
CA LYS A 84 0.09 0.20 -8.87
C LYS A 84 0.84 1.35 -9.54
N VAL A 85 0.82 2.51 -8.91
CA VAL A 85 1.60 3.67 -9.35
C VAL A 85 3.08 3.40 -9.07
N LYS A 86 3.88 3.48 -10.13
CA LYS A 86 5.32 3.21 -10.10
C LYS A 86 6.11 4.47 -9.76
N SER A 87 7.31 4.30 -9.20
CA SER A 87 8.22 5.44 -9.01
C SER A 87 8.58 6.03 -10.38
N LEU A 88 8.67 7.36 -10.45
CA LEU A 88 9.05 8.08 -11.67
C LEU A 88 10.53 7.87 -12.04
N ARG A 89 11.36 7.44 -11.07
CA ARG A 89 12.78 7.18 -11.29
C ARG A 89 13.10 5.70 -11.40
N ASP A 90 12.40 4.85 -10.66
CA ASP A 90 12.54 3.40 -10.74
C ASP A 90 11.21 2.76 -11.19
N PRO A 91 11.06 2.42 -12.49
CA PRO A 91 9.84 1.81 -13.01
C PRO A 91 9.64 0.34 -12.57
N THR A 92 10.57 -0.23 -11.81
CA THR A 92 10.44 -1.56 -11.20
C THR A 92 9.86 -1.48 -9.77
N ALA A 93 10.06 -0.34 -9.09
CA ALA A 93 9.56 -0.10 -7.75
C ALA A 93 8.18 0.58 -7.72
N LYS A 94 7.37 0.25 -6.71
CA LYS A 94 6.15 0.98 -6.36
C LYS A 94 6.55 2.35 -5.80
N MET A 95 5.80 3.40 -6.14
CA MET A 95 6.02 4.73 -5.55
C MET A 95 5.86 4.65 -4.02
N SER A 96 6.83 5.20 -3.29
CA SER A 96 6.84 5.20 -1.83
C SER A 96 7.03 6.61 -1.27
N LYS A 97 6.27 6.96 -0.23
CA LYS A 97 6.44 8.21 0.53
C LYS A 97 7.80 8.28 1.23
N SER A 98 8.42 7.13 1.50
CA SER A 98 9.72 7.03 2.19
C SER A 98 10.90 6.88 1.22
N ASP A 99 10.69 7.01 -0.09
CA ASP A 99 11.77 6.92 -1.07
C ASP A 99 12.75 8.10 -0.88
N PRO A 100 14.06 7.86 -0.70
CA PRO A 100 15.05 8.95 -0.60
C PRO A 100 15.10 9.80 -1.88
N GLN A 101 14.72 9.25 -3.04
CA GLN A 101 14.61 10.02 -4.29
C GLN A 101 13.28 10.78 -4.35
N LYS A 102 13.28 12.04 -3.90
CA LYS A 102 12.12 12.95 -3.99
C LYS A 102 11.57 13.16 -5.41
N LEU A 103 12.39 12.93 -6.44
CA LEU A 103 11.95 13.01 -7.84
C LEU A 103 11.18 11.77 -8.30
N GLY A 104 11.29 10.65 -7.57
CA GLY A 104 10.58 9.40 -7.84
C GLY A 104 9.13 9.39 -7.32
N THR A 105 8.81 10.31 -6.40
CA THR A 105 7.51 10.37 -5.71
C THR A 105 6.84 11.72 -5.93
N LEU A 106 5.57 11.68 -6.31
CA LEU A 106 4.69 12.85 -6.39
C LEU A 106 3.87 12.96 -5.10
N ASN A 107 3.95 14.11 -4.45
CA ASN A 107 3.13 14.42 -3.29
C ASN A 107 1.95 15.29 -3.71
N ILE A 108 0.85 15.18 -2.98
CA ILE A 108 -0.34 16.04 -3.18
C ILE A 108 -0.01 17.52 -2.94
N THR A 109 1.02 17.81 -2.15
CA THR A 109 1.45 19.17 -1.80
C THR A 109 2.53 19.73 -2.73
N ASP A 110 2.96 18.99 -3.76
CA ASP A 110 3.96 19.49 -4.70
C ASP A 110 3.36 20.66 -5.52
N SER A 111 4.18 21.67 -5.83
CA SER A 111 3.73 22.77 -6.68
C SER A 111 3.52 22.30 -8.13
N PRO A 112 2.69 22.99 -8.94
CA PRO A 112 2.52 22.64 -10.35
C PRO A 112 3.84 22.57 -11.14
N GLU A 113 4.78 23.45 -10.82
CA GLU A 113 6.11 23.49 -11.43
C GLU A 113 6.95 22.25 -11.05
N GLU A 114 6.90 21.84 -9.78
CA GLU A 114 7.58 20.63 -9.30
C GLU A 114 7.00 19.36 -9.93
N ILE A 115 5.67 19.29 -10.07
CA ILE A 115 4.98 18.18 -10.73
C ILE A 115 5.47 18.05 -12.18
N VAL A 116 5.45 19.15 -12.94
CA VAL A 116 5.92 19.17 -14.34
C VAL A 116 7.39 18.76 -14.42
N LEU A 117 8.24 19.27 -13.53
CA LEU A 117 9.66 18.92 -13.50
C LEU A 117 9.89 17.43 -13.21
N LYS A 118 9.13 16.85 -12.28
CA LYS A 118 9.20 15.42 -11.93
C LYS A 118 8.77 14.54 -13.09
N PHE A 119 7.67 14.89 -13.78
CA PHE A 119 7.24 14.17 -14.99
C PHE A 119 8.27 14.29 -16.12
N ARG A 120 8.85 15.47 -16.34
CA ARG A 120 9.87 15.69 -17.38
C ARG A 120 11.15 14.89 -17.14
N LYS A 121 11.48 14.61 -15.87
CA LYS A 121 12.66 13.83 -15.46
C LYS A 121 12.35 12.36 -15.21
N ALA A 122 11.12 11.91 -15.48
CA ALA A 122 10.75 10.52 -15.31
C ALA A 122 11.55 9.63 -16.29
N VAL A 123 11.95 8.44 -15.82
CA VAL A 123 12.73 7.50 -16.63
C VAL A 123 11.82 6.88 -17.69
N THR A 124 12.22 7.00 -18.95
CA THR A 124 11.54 6.42 -20.11
C THR A 124 12.48 5.50 -20.89
N ASP A 125 11.91 4.59 -21.67
CA ASP A 125 12.67 3.75 -22.60
C ASP A 125 13.07 4.58 -23.84
N PHE A 126 14.13 4.18 -24.56
CA PHE A 126 14.68 4.91 -25.72
C PHE A 126 13.88 4.71 -27.04
N THR A 127 12.75 4.02 -26.99
CA THR A 127 11.88 3.78 -28.14
C THR A 127 10.80 4.85 -28.25
N SER A 128 10.66 5.44 -29.43
CA SER A 128 9.65 6.48 -29.76
C SER A 128 8.21 5.95 -29.80
N GLU A 129 8.02 4.62 -29.81
CA GLU A 129 6.71 4.01 -29.68
C GLU A 129 6.19 4.20 -28.26
N THR A 130 4.94 4.66 -28.14
CA THR A 130 4.21 4.80 -26.86
C THR A 130 4.08 3.44 -26.19
N ASN A 131 5.10 3.08 -25.42
CA ASN A 131 5.18 1.81 -24.73
C ASN A 131 4.06 1.76 -23.70
N LYS A 132 3.34 0.63 -23.59
CA LYS A 132 2.21 0.41 -22.65
C LYS A 132 2.57 0.77 -21.19
N LYS A 133 3.86 0.82 -20.86
CA LYS A 133 4.45 1.30 -19.59
C LYS A 133 4.14 2.77 -19.29
N LEU A 134 4.31 3.67 -20.28
CA LEU A 134 3.97 5.09 -20.16
C LEU A 134 2.45 5.26 -20.02
N MET A 135 1.67 4.48 -20.77
CA MET A 135 0.22 4.48 -20.67
C MET A 135 -0.27 4.09 -19.27
N ASN A 136 0.40 3.16 -18.57
CA ASN A 136 0.07 2.80 -17.18
C ASN A 136 0.41 3.90 -16.16
N LEU A 137 1.46 4.70 -16.42
CA LEU A 137 1.74 5.91 -15.62
C LEU A 137 0.62 6.93 -15.85
N PHE A 138 0.36 7.32 -17.10
CA PHE A 138 -0.67 8.32 -17.41
C PHE A 138 -2.10 7.90 -17.06
N THR A 139 -2.48 6.62 -17.21
CA THR A 139 -3.83 6.14 -16.85
C THR A 139 -4.07 6.14 -15.34
N GLY A 140 -3.06 5.77 -14.53
CA GLY A 140 -3.16 5.87 -13.07
C GLY A 140 -3.33 7.30 -12.57
N TRP A 141 -2.70 8.27 -13.23
CA TRP A 141 -2.82 9.70 -12.90
C TRP A 141 -4.11 10.33 -13.44
N SER A 142 -4.59 9.90 -14.62
CA SER A 142 -5.87 10.29 -15.19
C SER A 142 -7.05 9.99 -14.27
N GLU A 143 -7.08 8.79 -13.67
CA GLU A 143 -8.12 8.41 -12.69
C GLU A 143 -8.05 9.24 -11.41
N VAL A 144 -6.84 9.56 -10.93
CA VAL A 144 -6.64 10.36 -9.70
C VAL A 144 -7.03 11.82 -9.91
N LEU A 145 -6.74 12.39 -11.09
CA LEU A 145 -7.10 13.78 -11.43
C LEU A 145 -8.59 13.94 -11.78
N SER A 146 -9.27 12.90 -12.26
CA SER A 146 -10.71 12.93 -12.59
C SER A 146 -11.61 12.79 -11.35
N LEU A 147 -11.04 12.56 -10.17
CA LEU A 147 -11.75 12.46 -8.89
C LEU A 147 -11.85 13.82 -8.16
N HIS A 148 -11.45 14.92 -8.79
CA HIS A 148 -11.59 16.32 -8.32
C HIS A 148 -12.16 17.17 -9.46
#